data_AF-A0A932TW74-F1
#
_entry.id   AF-A0A932TW74-F1
#
_cell.length_a   1.000
_cell.length_b   1.000
_cell.length_c   1.000
_cell.angle_alpha   90.00
_cell.angle_beta   90.00
_cell.angle_gamma   90.00
#
_symmetry.space_group_name_H-M   'P 1'
#
loop_
_entity.id
_entity.type
_entity.pdbx_description
1 polymer ?
#
loop_
_entity_poly.entity_id
_entity_poly.type
_entity_poly.pdbx_seq_one_letter_code
_entity_poly.pdbx_strand_id
1 'polypeptide(L)' 'LLGDTIIALDGQPVRGLDDLRGSLSGDRVGAELRVRIVRGGQVRELPVVVGERA' A
#
# COMPACT_ATOMS: atom_id res chain seq x y z
N LEU A 1 7.44 -18.34 -5.58
CA LEU A 1 8.11 -17.22 -4.91
C LEU A 1 7.10 -16.59 -3.94
N LEU A 2 7.51 -16.20 -2.73
CA LEU A 2 6.64 -15.38 -1.88
C LEU A 2 6.51 -13.99 -2.53
N GLY A 3 5.30 -13.43 -2.55
CA GLY A 3 5.07 -12.06 -3.03
C GLY A 3 5.50 -11.01 -2.00
N ASP A 4 5.10 -9.77 -2.25
CA ASP A 4 5.24 -8.69 -1.28
C ASP A 4 4.09 -8.69 -0.28
N THR A 5 4.39 -8.26 0.94
CA THR A 5 3.36 -7.96 1.94
C THR A 5 3.35 -6.47 2.20
N ILE A 6 2.23 -5.80 1.92
CA ILE A 6 2.01 -4.39 2.31
C ILE A 6 1.80 -4.34 3.83
N ILE A 7 2.53 -3.44 4.50
CA ILE A 7 2.46 -3.28 5.96
C ILE A 7 2.08 -1.86 6.41
N ALA A 8 2.22 -0.85 5.54
CA ALA A 8 1.72 0.49 5.81
C ALA A 8 1.49 1.30 4.52
N LEU A 9 0.57 2.27 4.60
CA LEU A 9 0.31 3.31 3.59
C LEU A 9 0.35 4.67 4.29
N ASP A 10 1.18 5.61 3.84
CA ASP A 10 1.38 6.95 4.45
C ASP A 10 1.60 6.90 5.97
N GLY A 11 2.40 5.94 6.42
CA GLY A 11 2.68 5.71 7.84
C GLY A 11 1.54 5.06 8.64
N GLN A 12 0.37 4.84 8.05
CA GLN A 12 -0.74 4.12 8.68
C GLN A 12 -0.55 2.61 8.51
N PRO A 13 -0.53 1.82 9.61
CA PRO A 13 -0.40 0.37 9.54
C PRO A 13 -1.56 -0.27 8.77
N VAL A 14 -1.24 -1.24 7.91
CA VAL A 14 -2.22 -2.08 7.23
C VAL A 14 -2.17 -3.47 7.85
N ARG A 15 -3.22 -3.86 8.59
CA ARG A 15 -3.31 -5.18 9.24
C ARG A 15 -4.06 -6.21 8.40
N GLY A 16 -4.80 -5.76 7.39
CA GLY A 16 -5.59 -6.64 6.54
C GLY A 16 -6.25 -5.91 5.38
N LEU A 17 -7.13 -6.63 4.68
CA LEU A 17 -7.75 -6.16 3.46
C LEU A 17 -8.70 -4.97 3.68
N ASP A 18 -9.35 -4.91 4.84
CA ASP A 18 -10.28 -3.81 5.16
C ASP A 18 -9.53 -2.50 5.41
N ASP A 19 -8.42 -2.53 6.15
CA ASP A 19 -7.53 -1.37 6.33
C ASP A 19 -6.98 -0.89 4.97
N LEU A 20 -6.57 -1.84 4.12
CA LEU A 20 -6.06 -1.53 2.79
C LEU A 20 -7.12 -0.84 1.93
N ARG A 21 -8.34 -1.40 1.89
CA ARG A 21 -9.46 -0.84 1.11
C ARG A 21 -9.90 0.51 1.64
N GLY A 22 -9.96 0.68 2.97
CA GLY A 22 -10.28 1.95 3.60
C GLY A 22 -9.25 3.04 3.31
N SER A 23 -7.99 2.65 3.07
CA SER A 23 -6.89 3.56 2.71
C SER A 23 -6.81 3.88 1.21
N LEU A 24 -7.61 3.23 0.37
CA LEU A 24 -7.65 3.36 -1.10
C LEU A 24 -9.02 3.85 -1.57
N SER A 25 -9.50 4.94 -0.97
CA SER A 25 -10.73 5.61 -1.37
C SER A 25 -10.62 6.25 -2.76
N GLY A 26 -11.75 6.44 -3.45
CA GLY A 26 -11.77 6.90 -4.85
C GLY A 26 -11.22 8.31 -5.05
N ASP A 27 -11.27 9.17 -4.05
CA ASP A 27 -10.64 10.50 -4.02
C ASP A 27 -9.11 10.46 -4.06
N ARG A 28 -8.50 9.29 -3.81
CA ARG A 28 -7.04 9.09 -3.89
C ARG A 28 -6.54 8.68 -5.26
N VAL A 29 -7.41 8.45 -6.24
CA VAL A 29 -6.99 8.12 -7.60
C VAL A 29 -6.06 9.22 -8.14
N GLY A 30 -4.90 8.81 -8.65
CA GLY A 30 -3.86 9.71 -9.14
C GLY A 30 -2.95 10.30 -8.06
N ALA A 31 -3.24 10.10 -6.78
CA ALA A 31 -2.38 10.55 -5.68
C ALA A 31 -1.19 9.59 -5.50
N GLU A 32 -0.04 10.15 -5.10
CA GLU A 32 1.13 9.38 -4.66
C GLU A 32 1.01 9.01 -3.18
N LEU A 33 1.23 7.74 -2.84
CA LEU A 33 1.29 7.22 -1.48
C LEU A 33 2.69 6.68 -1.16
N ARG A 34 3.15 6.87 0.08
CA ARG A 34 4.30 6.14 0.64
C ARG A 34 3.85 4.75 1.06
N VAL A 35 4.27 3.73 0.33
CA VAL A 35 3.93 2.33 0.60
C VAL A 35 5.10 1.64 1.26
N ARG A 36 4.87 1.02 2.42
CA ARG A 36 5.84 0.11 3.04
C ARG A 36 5.47 -1.34 2.75
N ILE A 37 6.45 -2.10 2.26
CA ILE A 37 6.32 -3.54 1.98
C ILE A 37 7.39 -4.35 2.71
N VAL A 38 7.13 -5.64 2.90
CA VAL A 38 8.15 -6.65 3.18
C VAL A 38 8.41 -7.44 1.89
N ARG A 39 9.65 -7.42 1.41
CA ARG A 39 10.12 -8.19 0.24
C ARG A 39 11.38 -8.95 0.61
N GLY A 40 11.34 -10.28 0.56
CA GLY A 40 12.48 -11.12 0.95
C GLY A 40 12.94 -10.92 2.40
N GLY A 41 11.99 -10.67 3.32
CA GLY A 41 12.27 -10.39 4.73
C GLY A 41 12.76 -8.98 5.05
N GLN A 42 12.94 -8.12 4.04
CA GLN A 42 13.37 -6.73 4.23
C GLN A 42 12.20 -5.76 4.06
N VAL A 43 12.15 -4.77 4.95
CA VAL A 43 11.22 -3.64 4.81
C VAL A 43 11.76 -2.67 3.75
N ARG A 44 10.88 -2.26 2.84
CA ARG A 44 11.16 -1.23 1.83
C ARG A 44 10.04 -0.20 1.85
N GLU A 45 10.39 1.06 1.61
CA GLU A 45 9.43 2.14 1.41
C GLU A 45 9.59 2.69 0.00
N LEU A 46 8.47 2.84 -0.71
CA LEU A 46 8.45 3.29 -2.11
C LEU A 46 7.25 4.21 -2.37
N PRO A 47 7.40 5.26 -3.18
CA PRO A 47 6.28 6.02 -3.70
C PRO A 47 5.51 5.18 -4.72
N VAL A 48 4.18 5.20 -4.66
CA VAL A 48 3.27 4.53 -5.60
C VAL A 48 2.11 5.45 -5.93
N VAL A 49 1.79 5.60 -7.21
CA VAL A 49 0.59 6.34 -7.64
C VAL A 49 -0.61 5.39 -7.63
N VAL A 50 -1.70 5.80 -6.98
CA VAL A 50 -2.95 5.04 -6.93
C VAL A 50 -3.62 5.07 -8.30
N GLY A 51 -3.83 3.90 -8.89
CA GLY A 51 -4.60 3.73 -10.13
C GLY A 51 -6.08 3.47 -9.86
N GLU A 52 -6.91 3.73 -10.87
CA GLU A 52 -8.30 3.27 -10.87
C GLU A 52 -8.38 1.74 -10.97
N ARG A 53 -9.39 1.16 -10.31
CA ARG A 53 -9.70 -0.27 -10.44
C ARG A 53 -10.83 -0.46 -11.45
N ALA A 54 -10.52 -1.06 -12.60
CA ALA A 54 -11.49 -1.47 -13.62
C ALA A 54 -12.25 -2.75 -13.24
#